data_AF-A0A7G1G3F7-F1
#
_entry.id   AF-A0A7G1G3F7-F1
#
_cell.length_a   1.000
_cell.length_b   1.000
_cell.length_c   1.000
_cell.angle_alpha   90.00
_cell.angle_beta   90.00
_cell.angle_gamma   90.00
#
_symmetry.space_group_name_H-M   'P 1'
#
loop_
_entity.id
_entity.type
_entity.pdbx_description
1 polymer ?
#
loop_
_entity_poly.entity_id
_entity_poly.type
_entity_poly.pdbx_seq_one_letter_code
_entity_poly.pdbx_strand_id
1 'polypeptide(L)'
;MKKNFLEIVVFYLISFLIIYTAFNTIKTDEIILKTNVKNSESIKKTTNYEYVGKETAVISGGYSGIYLFSLKDNKIIKQINTGNYVNSIKIIGSTLYLTDKDGLKIYNINKNSITLLNEYNTFGDALSLLVDKNQIYVGDGKNGIVVFELKPGGFLRLKKHIKINGIVTSMTKYKNNLFVVGPKIGIKIFNEKFNEVGSFTKLFSPIQILANDGKLYLLDRFLGFYTFNIESFFENKVEFKAISYSINSFAFYNNIIYFAASDGIYTLDNKMKKIISGDFSNTKIKIFDDYMYLTRYDKGLQIYDLNTLKLIEQYNKMDSVYLLKGINDLFFAVDDKKIYYMDKNFNILKKEELNGKIIKTNKNIFLLNDDKIIDLYNKKTYEVSALNILDLNETYYVNKEGAFKLKDNSKVLENLVSNILLINKKYYYVKNKKIYLNNKIMYESNKRIIESFYNEGIYILTEDGIDELNLQFKIEKSYNTETKVDKILFSKDKIFISIQDKLIVLNKELKKIKEINFKLPISDIEYYNNKVYISLLYEGIYIYDSDFKMIKKVDTFNAIDIETF
;
A
#
# COMPACT_ATOMS: atom_id res chain seq x y z
N MET A 1 -3.85 -25.61 -6.60
CA MET A 1 -4.01 -24.29 -7.26
C MET A 1 -3.38 -24.25 -8.66
N LYS A 2 -3.88 -24.99 -9.66
CA LYS A 2 -3.44 -24.83 -11.08
C LYS A 2 -4.57 -24.47 -12.06
N LYS A 3 -5.84 -24.41 -11.60
CA LYS A 3 -7.01 -24.13 -12.45
C LYS A 3 -7.24 -22.65 -12.77
N ASN A 4 -6.77 -21.72 -11.93
CA ASN A 4 -7.14 -20.29 -12.08
C ASN A 4 -6.25 -19.49 -13.05
N PHE A 5 -5.08 -19.99 -13.46
CA PHE A 5 -4.18 -19.20 -14.33
C PHE A 5 -4.57 -19.29 -15.81
N LEU A 6 -5.08 -20.45 -16.25
CA LEU A 6 -5.49 -20.65 -17.64
C LEU A 6 -6.77 -19.87 -17.99
N GLU A 7 -7.71 -19.75 -17.04
CA GLU A 7 -8.94 -18.95 -17.22
C GLU A 7 -8.66 -17.45 -17.31
N ILE A 8 -7.67 -16.95 -16.57
CA ILE A 8 -7.26 -15.53 -16.62
C ILE A 8 -6.63 -15.20 -17.97
N VAL A 9 -5.77 -16.07 -18.50
CA VAL A 9 -5.11 -15.84 -19.81
C VAL A 9 -6.12 -15.90 -20.96
N VAL A 10 -7.10 -16.82 -20.91
CA VAL A 10 -8.18 -16.91 -21.92
C VAL A 10 -9.09 -15.67 -21.87
N PHE A 11 -9.35 -15.11 -20.69
CA PHE A 11 -10.13 -13.87 -20.55
C PHE A 11 -9.43 -12.65 -21.17
N TYR A 12 -8.10 -12.56 -21.06
CA TYR A 12 -7.30 -11.49 -21.69
C TYR A 12 -7.25 -11.59 -23.23
N LEU A 13 -7.23 -12.80 -23.79
CA LEU A 13 -7.24 -13.00 -25.24
C LEU A 13 -8.59 -12.66 -25.89
N ILE A 14 -9.70 -12.98 -25.22
CA ILE A 14 -11.06 -12.66 -25.70
C ILE A 14 -11.32 -11.16 -25.64
N SER A 15 -10.83 -10.47 -24.60
CA SER A 15 -10.97 -9.01 -24.47
C SER A 15 -10.14 -8.25 -25.52
N PHE A 16 -8.97 -8.76 -25.92
CA PHE A 16 -8.16 -8.17 -27.01
C PHE A 16 -8.86 -8.24 -28.38
N LEU A 17 -9.61 -9.30 -28.66
CA LEU A 17 -10.33 -9.48 -29.94
C LEU A 17 -11.57 -8.57 -30.05
N ILE A 18 -12.23 -8.27 -28.93
CA ILE A 18 -13.36 -7.33 -28.84
C ILE A 18 -12.87 -5.87 -28.96
N ILE A 19 -11.67 -5.57 -28.45
CA ILE A 19 -11.01 -4.27 -28.64
C ILE A 19 -10.78 -3.98 -30.12
N TYR A 20 -10.32 -4.96 -30.91
CA TYR A 20 -10.01 -4.76 -32.33
C TYR A 20 -11.24 -4.44 -33.19
N THR A 21 -12.41 -4.99 -32.87
CA THR A 21 -13.63 -4.78 -33.66
C THR A 21 -14.34 -3.46 -33.31
N ALA A 22 -14.21 -2.98 -32.07
CA ALA A 22 -14.82 -1.72 -31.63
C ALA A 22 -14.07 -0.46 -32.12
N PHE A 23 -12.79 -0.58 -32.48
CA PHE A 23 -11.98 0.54 -32.99
C PHE A 23 -12.36 1.02 -34.41
N ASN A 24 -13.11 0.22 -35.18
CA ASN A 24 -13.34 0.49 -36.61
C ASN A 24 -14.63 1.24 -36.95
N THR A 25 -15.42 1.64 -35.97
CA THR A 25 -16.68 2.34 -36.23
C THR A 25 -16.82 3.55 -35.30
N ILE A 26 -16.67 4.74 -35.89
CA ILE A 26 -17.53 5.93 -35.74
C ILE A 26 -16.68 7.20 -35.95
N LYS A 27 -17.03 7.92 -37.03
CA LYS A 27 -16.52 9.26 -37.37
C LYS A 27 -17.23 10.33 -36.55
N THR A 28 -16.51 11.41 -36.26
CA THR A 28 -16.90 12.54 -35.42
C THR A 28 -17.18 13.76 -36.29
N ASP A 29 -18.18 14.55 -35.91
CA ASP A 29 -18.35 15.94 -36.37
C ASP A 29 -18.65 16.85 -35.17
N GLU A 30 -17.95 17.99 -35.10
CA GLU A 30 -17.97 19.01 -34.04
C GLU A 30 -18.82 20.21 -34.45
N ILE A 31 -19.66 20.77 -33.55
CA ILE A 31 -20.08 22.19 -33.60
C ILE A 31 -20.21 22.78 -32.18
N ILE A 32 -19.87 24.07 -32.07
CA ILE A 32 -19.47 24.89 -30.91
C ILE A 32 -20.61 25.85 -30.47
N LEU A 33 -20.64 26.27 -29.18
CA LEU A 33 -20.87 27.65 -28.63
C LEU A 33 -21.61 27.63 -27.25
N LYS A 34 -20.97 28.10 -26.14
CA LYS A 34 -21.06 29.44 -25.45
C LYS A 34 -22.44 29.73 -24.83
N THR A 35 -22.66 30.17 -23.57
CA THR A 35 -21.88 30.94 -22.56
C THR A 35 -22.74 31.21 -21.30
N ASN A 36 -22.09 31.45 -20.13
CA ASN A 36 -22.35 32.50 -19.10
C ASN A 36 -23.70 32.53 -18.32
N VAL A 37 -23.84 32.83 -16.99
CA VAL A 37 -22.98 33.40 -15.92
C VAL A 37 -23.80 33.57 -14.60
N LYS A 38 -23.10 33.57 -13.44
CA LYS A 38 -23.34 34.24 -12.09
C LYS A 38 -24.58 33.90 -11.24
N ASN A 39 -24.40 33.37 -10.01
CA ASN A 39 -23.97 33.92 -8.70
C ASN A 39 -25.11 34.52 -7.86
N SER A 40 -25.24 34.07 -6.61
CA SER A 40 -25.56 34.94 -5.46
C SER A 40 -25.13 34.34 -4.12
N GLU A 41 -24.88 35.23 -3.16
CA GLU A 41 -23.96 35.15 -2.03
C GLU A 41 -24.57 34.71 -0.67
N SER A 42 -23.64 34.50 0.26
CA SER A 42 -23.69 33.93 1.62
C SER A 42 -24.19 34.84 2.75
N ILE A 43 -24.56 34.23 3.89
CA ILE A 43 -24.69 34.90 5.21
C ILE A 43 -23.85 34.15 6.27
N LYS A 44 -23.04 34.89 7.04
CA LYS A 44 -22.11 34.45 8.12
C LYS A 44 -22.78 34.37 9.50
N LYS A 45 -22.29 33.49 10.39
CA LYS A 45 -22.37 33.66 11.85
C LYS A 45 -21.12 33.11 12.55
N THR A 46 -20.66 33.85 13.56
CA THR A 46 -19.36 33.79 14.23
C THR A 46 -19.37 32.95 15.52
N THR A 47 -18.32 32.14 15.70
CA THR A 47 -17.83 31.63 16.99
C THR A 47 -16.30 31.72 16.94
N ASN A 48 -15.70 32.42 17.91
CA ASN A 48 -14.25 32.58 18.01
C ASN A 48 -13.62 31.29 18.55
N TYR A 49 -13.46 30.31 17.66
CA TYR A 49 -12.43 29.29 17.78
C TYR A 49 -11.14 29.89 17.20
N GLU A 50 -9.97 29.67 17.81
CA GLU A 50 -8.70 29.97 17.15
C GLU A 50 -8.65 29.11 15.87
N TYR A 51 -8.97 29.77 14.76
CA TYR A 51 -9.10 29.15 13.46
C TYR A 51 -7.78 28.48 13.11
N VAL A 52 -7.83 27.24 12.63
CA VAL A 52 -6.65 26.47 12.21
C VAL A 52 -5.93 27.10 11.00
N GLY A 53 -6.45 28.23 10.50
CA GLY A 53 -5.89 28.97 9.40
C GLY A 53 -6.16 28.27 8.08
N LYS A 54 -6.04 29.01 6.97
CA LYS A 54 -5.92 28.42 5.63
C LYS A 54 -4.59 27.67 5.43
N GLU A 55 -3.69 27.72 6.41
CA GLU A 55 -2.30 27.24 6.31
C GLU A 55 -2.08 25.83 6.88
N THR A 56 -3.15 25.06 7.09
CA THR A 56 -3.05 23.70 7.63
C THR A 56 -3.81 22.72 6.73
N ALA A 57 -3.38 21.47 6.71
CA ALA A 57 -4.05 20.37 6.05
C ALA A 57 -4.04 19.13 6.95
N VAL A 58 -4.89 18.17 6.61
CA VAL A 58 -4.84 16.82 7.15
C VAL A 58 -4.53 15.84 6.05
N ILE A 59 -3.55 14.99 6.28
CA ILE A 59 -3.18 13.89 5.39
C ILE A 59 -3.72 12.59 5.97
N SER A 60 -4.46 11.82 5.17
CA SER A 60 -4.83 10.45 5.53
C SER A 60 -3.62 9.53 5.32
N GLY A 61 -3.23 8.81 6.36
CA GLY A 61 -2.08 7.89 6.37
C GLY A 61 -2.46 6.41 6.34
N GLY A 62 -3.73 6.06 6.13
CA GLY A 62 -4.18 4.66 6.16
C GLY A 62 -4.07 4.08 7.58
N TYR A 63 -3.30 3.00 7.74
CA TYR A 63 -3.05 2.38 9.06
C TYR A 63 -2.26 3.27 10.01
N SER A 64 -1.49 4.23 9.48
CA SER A 64 -0.78 5.22 10.28
C SER A 64 -1.70 6.28 10.90
N GLY A 65 -2.99 6.27 10.53
CA GLY A 65 -4.01 7.20 11.00
C GLY A 65 -4.03 8.47 10.15
N ILE A 66 -3.87 9.63 10.79
CA ILE A 66 -3.86 10.94 10.12
C ILE A 66 -2.65 11.77 10.55
N TYR A 67 -2.22 12.69 9.68
CA TYR A 67 -1.18 13.67 9.97
C TYR A 67 -1.74 15.08 9.88
N LEU A 68 -1.47 15.90 10.89
CA LEU A 68 -1.65 17.34 10.82
C LEU A 68 -0.44 17.93 10.10
N PHE A 69 -0.67 18.71 9.06
CA PHE A 69 0.36 19.22 8.16
C PHE A 69 0.26 20.74 8.02
N SER A 70 1.38 21.45 8.15
CA SER A 70 1.45 22.89 7.90
C SER A 70 1.71 23.13 6.41
N LEU A 71 0.83 23.86 5.74
CA LEU A 71 1.01 24.28 4.34
C LEU A 71 2.04 25.39 4.22
N LYS A 72 2.13 26.26 5.22
CA LYS A 72 3.09 27.37 5.24
C LYS A 72 4.54 26.89 5.34
N ASP A 73 4.79 25.98 6.28
CA ASP A 73 6.12 25.45 6.52
C ASP A 73 6.37 24.14 5.76
N ASN A 74 5.38 23.70 4.98
CA ASN A 74 5.31 22.40 4.30
C ASN A 74 5.67 21.21 5.20
N LYS A 75 5.36 21.23 6.50
CA LYS A 75 5.87 20.21 7.46
C LYS A 75 4.77 19.43 8.17
N ILE A 76 5.06 18.18 8.50
CA ILE A 76 4.23 17.39 9.43
C ILE A 76 4.36 17.99 10.83
N ILE A 77 3.24 18.44 11.39
CA ILE A 77 3.14 18.96 12.76
C ILE A 77 3.00 17.79 13.73
N LYS A 78 2.11 16.85 13.43
CA LYS A 78 1.76 15.75 14.35
C LYS A 78 1.13 14.57 13.61
N GLN A 79 1.38 13.35 14.10
CA GLN A 79 0.64 12.14 13.72
C GLN A 79 -0.37 11.77 14.81
N ILE A 80 -1.56 11.33 14.42
CA ILE A 80 -2.58 10.77 15.30
C ILE A 80 -3.00 9.39 14.79
N ASN A 81 -2.87 8.39 15.66
CA ASN A 81 -3.39 7.05 15.41
C ASN A 81 -4.91 7.03 15.65
N THR A 82 -5.67 6.59 14.65
CA THR A 82 -7.14 6.51 14.67
C THR A 82 -7.67 5.10 14.90
N GLY A 83 -6.77 4.13 15.10
CA GLY A 83 -7.08 2.73 15.41
C GLY A 83 -7.27 1.84 14.17
N ASN A 84 -7.96 2.30 13.13
CA ASN A 84 -8.19 1.53 11.91
C ASN A 84 -7.67 2.24 10.66
N TYR A 85 -7.69 1.53 9.53
CA TYR A 85 -7.35 2.07 8.22
C TYR A 85 -8.31 3.21 7.84
N VAL A 86 -7.75 4.40 7.63
CA VAL A 86 -8.51 5.59 7.23
C VAL A 86 -8.81 5.54 5.73
N ASN A 87 -10.09 5.44 5.37
CA ASN A 87 -10.55 5.36 3.97
C ASN A 87 -10.77 6.73 3.34
N SER A 88 -11.44 7.63 4.05
CA SER A 88 -11.80 8.96 3.54
C SER A 88 -11.76 9.99 4.66
N ILE A 89 -11.40 11.21 4.32
CA ILE A 89 -11.41 12.36 5.23
C ILE A 89 -12.10 13.54 4.56
N LYS A 90 -12.73 14.40 5.37
CA LYS A 90 -13.25 15.70 4.94
C LYS A 90 -13.11 16.72 6.06
N ILE A 91 -12.67 17.93 5.73
CA ILE A 91 -12.60 19.04 6.69
C ILE A 91 -13.69 20.06 6.36
N ILE A 92 -14.36 20.55 7.39
CA ILE A 92 -15.23 21.74 7.33
C ILE A 92 -14.98 22.59 8.56
N GLY A 93 -14.40 23.77 8.36
CA GLY A 93 -13.94 24.61 9.47
C GLY A 93 -13.03 23.79 10.38
N SER A 94 -13.17 23.89 11.70
CA SER A 94 -12.32 23.14 12.64
C SER A 94 -12.70 21.66 12.80
N THR A 95 -13.62 21.11 12.01
CA THR A 95 -14.10 19.73 12.18
C THR A 95 -13.60 18.82 11.08
N LEU A 96 -12.97 17.70 11.48
CA LEU A 96 -12.59 16.61 10.59
C LEU A 96 -13.55 15.45 10.73
N TYR A 97 -14.09 15.06 9.60
CA TYR A 97 -14.87 13.85 9.43
C TYR A 97 -13.97 12.81 8.79
N LEU A 98 -14.03 11.60 9.31
CA LEU A 98 -13.17 10.50 8.90
C LEU A 98 -14.00 9.23 8.80
N THR A 99 -13.80 8.45 7.74
CA THR A 99 -14.36 7.10 7.66
C THR A 99 -13.27 6.05 7.75
N ASP A 100 -13.55 4.99 8.50
CA ASP A 100 -12.72 3.80 8.58
C ASP A 100 -13.57 2.53 8.46
N LYS A 101 -13.00 1.37 8.77
CA LYS A 101 -13.74 0.09 8.69
C LYS A 101 -14.95 0.02 9.64
N ASP A 102 -14.94 0.74 10.76
CA ASP A 102 -15.97 0.65 11.79
C ASP A 102 -17.10 1.65 11.51
N GLY A 103 -16.80 2.78 10.87
CA GLY A 103 -17.81 3.74 10.43
C GLY A 103 -17.30 5.17 10.33
N LEU A 104 -18.05 6.12 10.91
CA LEU A 104 -17.76 7.56 10.87
C LEU A 104 -17.20 8.04 12.21
N LYS A 105 -16.06 8.74 12.16
CA LYS A 105 -15.45 9.42 13.30
C LYS A 105 -15.38 10.92 13.06
N ILE A 106 -15.63 11.70 14.10
CA ILE A 106 -15.61 13.16 14.06
C ILE A 106 -14.59 13.65 15.06
N TYR A 107 -13.67 14.49 14.58
CA TYR A 107 -12.64 15.10 15.38
C TYR A 107 -12.75 16.62 15.34
N ASN A 108 -12.46 17.27 16.47
CA ASN A 108 -12.11 18.68 16.48
C ASN A 108 -10.63 18.81 16.16
N ILE A 109 -10.28 19.68 15.23
CA ILE A 109 -8.90 20.04 14.92
C ILE A 109 -8.66 21.46 15.39
N ASN A 110 -7.63 21.62 16.20
CA ASN A 110 -7.00 22.90 16.51
C ASN A 110 -5.52 22.83 16.08
N LYS A 111 -4.86 23.98 16.00
CA LYS A 111 -3.43 24.09 15.60
C LYS A 111 -2.50 23.08 16.30
N ASN A 112 -2.78 22.75 17.56
CA ASN A 112 -1.92 21.89 18.38
C ASN A 112 -2.57 20.56 18.80
N SER A 113 -3.85 20.32 18.48
CA SER A 113 -4.59 19.16 19.01
C SER A 113 -5.64 18.65 18.03
N ILE A 114 -5.75 17.33 17.93
CA ILE A 114 -6.87 16.65 17.29
C ILE A 114 -7.55 15.78 18.36
N THR A 115 -8.83 16.03 18.63
CA THR A 115 -9.59 15.35 19.69
C THR A 115 -10.84 14.70 19.12
N LEU A 116 -11.06 13.42 19.41
CA LEU A 116 -12.27 12.71 19.01
C LEU A 116 -13.47 13.34 19.73
N LEU A 117 -14.43 13.85 18.95
CA LEU A 117 -15.69 14.38 19.45
C LEU A 117 -16.75 13.30 19.52
N ASN A 118 -16.81 12.45 18.49
CA ASN A 118 -17.87 11.46 18.35
C ASN A 118 -17.48 10.34 17.38
N GLU A 119 -18.10 9.18 17.54
CA GLU A 119 -17.94 8.03 16.65
C GLU A 119 -19.27 7.31 16.45
N TYR A 120 -19.48 6.81 15.25
CA TYR A 120 -20.71 6.13 14.85
C TYR A 120 -20.35 4.91 14.02
N ASN A 121 -20.61 3.74 14.59
CA ASN A 121 -20.42 2.50 13.86
C ASN A 121 -21.48 2.35 12.77
N THR A 122 -21.04 2.01 11.57
CA THR A 122 -21.91 1.59 10.47
C THR A 122 -21.86 0.07 10.34
N PHE A 123 -22.73 -0.52 9.51
CA PHE A 123 -22.83 -1.97 9.40
C PHE A 123 -21.85 -2.56 8.39
N GLY A 124 -21.16 -1.72 7.62
CA GLY A 124 -20.23 -2.13 6.58
C GLY A 124 -18.95 -1.31 6.62
N ASP A 125 -18.11 -1.52 5.61
CA ASP A 125 -16.87 -0.77 5.47
C ASP A 125 -17.18 0.63 4.95
N ALA A 126 -16.96 1.67 5.76
CA ALA A 126 -17.19 3.04 5.33
C ALA A 126 -16.05 3.54 4.42
N LEU A 127 -16.33 3.62 3.12
CA LEU A 127 -15.33 3.86 2.07
C LEU A 127 -15.26 5.30 1.58
N SER A 128 -16.36 6.04 1.65
CA SER A 128 -16.44 7.41 1.11
C SER A 128 -17.30 8.31 1.96
N LEU A 129 -16.99 9.61 1.90
CA LEU A 129 -17.59 10.63 2.74
C LEU A 129 -17.94 11.85 1.90
N LEU A 130 -19.18 12.33 2.05
CA LEU A 130 -19.60 13.62 1.52
C LEU A 130 -20.30 14.38 2.65
N VAL A 131 -19.87 15.61 2.91
CA VAL A 131 -20.53 16.50 3.84
C VAL A 131 -21.09 17.69 3.07
N ASP A 132 -22.40 17.87 3.14
CA ASP A 132 -23.12 18.99 2.51
C ASP A 132 -24.00 19.67 3.56
N LYS A 133 -23.67 20.92 3.88
CA LYS A 133 -24.33 21.71 4.93
C LYS A 133 -24.36 20.93 6.26
N ASN A 134 -25.54 20.55 6.72
CA ASN A 134 -25.77 19.81 7.96
C ASN A 134 -26.05 18.32 7.71
N GLN A 135 -25.68 17.78 6.54
CA GLN A 135 -25.86 16.37 6.22
C GLN A 135 -24.53 15.71 5.90
N ILE A 136 -24.33 14.51 6.45
CA ILE A 136 -23.16 13.68 6.21
C ILE A 136 -23.64 12.39 5.55
N TYR A 137 -23.07 12.10 4.40
CA TYR A 137 -23.35 10.90 3.61
C TYR A 137 -22.12 10.00 3.70
N VAL A 138 -22.31 8.79 4.17
CA VAL A 138 -21.27 7.77 4.29
C VAL A 138 -21.59 6.65 3.32
N GLY A 139 -20.69 6.42 2.35
CA GLY A 139 -20.74 5.24 1.49
C GLY A 139 -20.28 4.03 2.30
N ASP A 140 -21.24 3.26 2.84
CA ASP A 140 -21.04 2.14 3.75
C ASP A 140 -20.75 0.84 2.97
N GLY A 141 -19.85 0.93 1.98
CA GLY A 141 -19.41 -0.19 1.16
C GLY A 141 -20.57 -0.88 0.46
N LYS A 142 -20.75 -2.18 0.71
CA LYS A 142 -21.84 -3.01 0.15
C LYS A 142 -23.20 -2.76 0.79
N ASN A 143 -23.28 -2.01 1.89
CA ASN A 143 -24.54 -1.68 2.56
C ASN A 143 -25.21 -0.44 1.97
N GLY A 144 -24.61 0.24 1.00
CA GLY A 144 -25.16 1.43 0.37
C GLY A 144 -24.73 2.71 1.07
N ILE A 145 -25.68 3.57 1.46
CA ILE A 145 -25.39 4.91 2.00
C ILE A 145 -26.07 5.09 3.35
N VAL A 146 -25.30 5.49 4.35
CA VAL A 146 -25.81 5.94 5.65
C VAL A 146 -25.78 7.47 5.67
N VAL A 147 -26.93 8.09 5.97
CA VAL A 147 -27.09 9.54 5.99
C VAL A 147 -27.33 9.98 7.42
N PHE A 148 -26.47 10.86 7.91
CA PHE A 148 -26.58 11.52 9.20
C PHE A 148 -26.99 12.97 9.02
N GLU A 149 -27.74 13.48 9.99
CA GLU A 149 -27.95 14.90 10.20
C GLU A 149 -27.02 15.39 11.31
N LEU A 150 -26.21 16.40 11.01
CA LEU A 150 -25.35 17.08 11.95
C LEU A 150 -26.16 18.15 12.71
N LYS A 151 -26.18 18.03 14.03
CA LYS A 151 -26.82 18.97 14.95
C LYS A 151 -25.77 19.89 15.59
N PRO A 152 -26.17 21.07 16.12
CA PRO A 152 -25.28 21.92 16.90
C PRO A 152 -24.56 21.13 18.01
N GLY A 153 -23.29 21.44 18.26
CA GLY A 153 -22.48 20.73 19.26
C GLY A 153 -21.85 19.42 18.78
N GLY A 154 -21.95 19.07 17.49
CA GLY A 154 -21.29 17.90 16.91
C GLY A 154 -22.05 16.58 17.08
N PHE A 155 -23.31 16.63 17.51
CA PHE A 155 -24.16 15.45 17.61
C PHE A 155 -24.67 15.01 16.24
N LEU A 156 -24.56 13.73 15.92
CA LEU A 156 -25.18 13.15 14.74
C LEU A 156 -26.46 12.40 15.08
N ARG A 157 -27.44 12.55 14.20
CA ARG A 157 -28.67 11.75 14.20
C ARG A 157 -28.75 10.97 12.90
N LEU A 158 -28.92 9.66 12.98
CA LEU A 158 -29.20 8.84 11.80
C LEU A 158 -30.51 9.33 11.14
N LYS A 159 -30.43 9.74 9.87
CA LYS A 159 -31.56 10.26 9.09
C LYS A 159 -32.11 9.20 8.15
N LYS A 160 -31.24 8.44 7.47
CA LYS A 160 -31.65 7.42 6.49
C LYS A 160 -30.54 6.39 6.25
N HIS A 161 -30.93 5.15 5.98
CA HIS A 161 -30.08 4.14 5.34
C HIS A 161 -30.67 3.80 3.97
N ILE A 162 -29.88 4.00 2.91
CA ILE A 162 -30.26 3.74 1.52
C ILE A 162 -29.51 2.50 1.07
N LYS A 163 -30.20 1.37 0.94
CA LYS A 163 -29.59 0.13 0.45
C LYS A 163 -29.37 0.22 -1.06
N ILE A 164 -28.15 -0.09 -1.49
CA ILE A 164 -27.77 -0.11 -2.90
C ILE A 164 -27.04 -1.42 -3.19
N ASN A 165 -27.42 -2.13 -4.25
CA ASN A 165 -26.73 -3.34 -4.68
C ASN A 165 -25.45 -2.96 -5.45
N GLY A 166 -24.34 -2.91 -4.74
CA GLY A 166 -23.03 -2.52 -5.27
C GLY A 166 -22.18 -1.89 -4.17
N ILE A 167 -21.00 -1.39 -4.52
CA ILE A 167 -20.09 -0.75 -3.56
C ILE A 167 -20.08 0.75 -3.81
N VAL A 168 -20.37 1.58 -2.82
CA VAL A 168 -20.32 3.04 -2.96
C VAL A 168 -18.90 3.55 -2.77
N THR A 169 -18.25 3.98 -3.85
CA THR A 169 -16.84 4.43 -3.86
C THR A 169 -16.68 5.93 -3.83
N SER A 170 -17.64 6.69 -4.38
CA SER A 170 -17.60 8.15 -4.36
C SER A 170 -19.01 8.71 -4.48
N MET A 171 -19.20 9.92 -3.94
CA MET A 171 -20.45 10.65 -4.00
C MET A 171 -20.18 12.13 -4.27
N THR A 172 -21.11 12.79 -4.93
CA THR A 172 -21.11 14.25 -5.09
C THR A 172 -22.54 14.78 -5.09
N LYS A 173 -22.72 16.07 -4.82
CA LYS A 173 -24.02 16.72 -4.93
C LYS A 173 -23.98 17.78 -6.01
N TYR A 174 -25.10 17.92 -6.71
CA TYR A 174 -25.37 19.04 -7.57
C TYR A 174 -26.81 19.49 -7.38
N LYS A 175 -26.99 20.78 -7.04
CA LYS A 175 -28.27 21.33 -6.59
C LYS A 175 -28.83 20.42 -5.45
N ASN A 176 -30.01 19.85 -5.66
CA ASN A 176 -30.74 19.07 -4.66
C ASN A 176 -30.57 17.54 -4.84
N ASN A 177 -29.73 17.11 -5.78
CA ASN A 177 -29.55 15.71 -6.13
C ASN A 177 -28.19 15.19 -5.66
N LEU A 178 -28.20 13.99 -5.07
CA LEU A 178 -27.03 13.20 -4.70
C LEU A 178 -26.70 12.23 -5.83
N PHE A 179 -25.47 12.33 -6.34
CA PHE A 179 -24.92 11.40 -7.31
C PHE A 179 -23.99 10.43 -6.59
N VAL A 180 -24.22 9.14 -6.85
CA VAL A 180 -23.57 8.04 -6.16
C VAL A 180 -22.97 7.14 -7.20
N VAL A 181 -21.70 6.77 -7.02
CA VAL A 181 -21.03 5.87 -7.94
C VAL A 181 -20.36 4.71 -7.24
N GLY A 182 -20.22 3.63 -8.00
CA GLY A 182 -19.25 2.60 -7.72
C GLY A 182 -19.47 1.29 -8.48
N PRO A 183 -18.63 0.27 -8.23
CA PRO A 183 -18.71 -1.03 -8.89
C PRO A 183 -20.08 -1.66 -8.69
N LYS A 184 -20.65 -2.20 -9.78
CA LYS A 184 -22.03 -2.76 -9.86
C LYS A 184 -23.16 -1.73 -9.68
N ILE A 185 -22.84 -0.46 -9.38
CA ILE A 185 -23.80 0.66 -9.31
C ILE A 185 -23.85 1.40 -10.64
N GLY A 186 -22.68 1.74 -11.19
CA GLY A 186 -22.57 2.76 -12.22
C GLY A 186 -22.76 4.15 -11.60
N ILE A 187 -23.76 4.90 -12.06
CA ILE A 187 -24.25 6.14 -11.44
C ILE A 187 -25.68 5.91 -10.97
N LYS A 188 -25.99 6.32 -9.74
CA LYS A 188 -27.36 6.48 -9.23
C LYS A 188 -27.58 7.90 -8.72
N ILE A 189 -28.78 8.41 -8.93
CA ILE A 189 -29.16 9.79 -8.58
C ILE A 189 -30.32 9.72 -7.61
N PHE A 190 -30.17 10.38 -6.45
CA PHE A 190 -31.21 10.46 -5.43
C PHE A 190 -31.61 11.91 -5.19
N ASN A 191 -32.90 12.18 -5.08
CA ASN A 191 -33.40 13.49 -4.66
C ASN A 191 -33.30 13.68 -3.13
N GLU A 192 -33.74 14.83 -2.62
CA GLU A 192 -33.68 15.16 -1.17
C GLU A 192 -34.52 14.25 -0.28
N LYS A 193 -35.53 13.58 -0.85
CA LYS A 193 -36.35 12.57 -0.16
C LYS A 193 -35.73 11.17 -0.23
N PHE A 194 -34.54 11.05 -0.83
CA PHE A 194 -33.80 9.81 -1.04
C PHE A 194 -34.49 8.81 -1.98
N ASN A 195 -35.35 9.30 -2.88
CA ASN A 195 -35.90 8.49 -3.95
C ASN A 195 -34.92 8.49 -5.13
N GLU A 196 -34.72 7.32 -5.75
CA GLU A 196 -33.95 7.21 -6.98
C GLU A 196 -34.69 7.93 -8.12
N VAL A 197 -34.02 8.86 -8.79
CA VAL A 197 -34.58 9.71 -9.86
C VAL A 197 -33.82 9.58 -11.18
N GLY A 198 -32.74 8.79 -11.22
CA GLY A 198 -31.99 8.53 -12.44
C GLY A 198 -30.84 7.56 -12.21
N SER A 199 -30.37 6.92 -13.28
CA SER A 199 -29.23 6.00 -13.22
C SER A 199 -28.49 5.88 -14.55
N PHE A 200 -27.25 5.37 -14.50
CA PHE A 200 -26.47 5.00 -15.67
C PHE A 200 -25.55 3.82 -15.35
N THR A 201 -25.78 2.66 -15.97
CA THR A 201 -25.19 1.39 -15.57
C THR A 201 -24.06 0.89 -16.47
N LYS A 202 -23.72 1.61 -17.54
CA LYS A 202 -22.69 1.19 -18.53
C LYS A 202 -21.24 1.34 -18.04
N LEU A 203 -21.04 1.75 -16.79
CA LEU A 203 -19.72 1.85 -16.17
C LEU A 203 -19.33 0.52 -15.52
N PHE A 204 -18.03 0.28 -15.35
CA PHE A 204 -17.54 -0.99 -14.82
C PHE A 204 -17.03 -0.84 -13.37
N SER A 205 -16.15 0.11 -13.12
CA SER A 205 -15.59 0.38 -11.79
C SER A 205 -15.33 1.88 -11.59
N PRO A 206 -16.38 2.70 -11.45
CA PRO A 206 -16.23 4.12 -11.13
C PRO A 206 -15.64 4.29 -9.73
N ILE A 207 -14.64 5.17 -9.61
CA ILE A 207 -13.85 5.38 -8.38
C ILE A 207 -13.85 6.81 -7.88
N GLN A 208 -14.13 7.79 -8.75
CA GLN A 208 -14.18 9.20 -8.38
C GLN A 208 -15.28 9.89 -9.19
N ILE A 209 -16.08 10.74 -8.54
CA ILE A 209 -17.07 11.60 -9.21
C ILE A 209 -17.01 13.02 -8.62
N LEU A 210 -17.16 14.02 -9.47
CA LEU A 210 -17.28 15.42 -9.09
C LEU A 210 -18.33 16.11 -9.97
N ALA A 211 -19.21 16.91 -9.38
CA ALA A 211 -20.06 17.82 -10.11
C ALA A 211 -19.43 19.22 -10.17
N ASN A 212 -19.34 19.81 -11.35
CA ASN A 212 -18.98 21.21 -11.52
C ASN A 212 -19.65 21.79 -12.77
N ASP A 213 -20.18 23.02 -12.65
CA ASP A 213 -20.78 23.77 -13.77
C ASP A 213 -21.75 22.97 -14.66
N GLY A 214 -22.71 22.26 -14.05
CA GLY A 214 -23.72 21.48 -14.77
C GLY A 214 -23.20 20.18 -15.40
N LYS A 215 -21.93 19.84 -15.18
CA LYS A 215 -21.32 18.60 -15.66
C LYS A 215 -20.92 17.69 -14.51
N LEU A 216 -20.96 16.37 -14.76
CA LEU A 216 -20.33 15.38 -13.89
C LEU A 216 -19.07 14.88 -14.54
N TYR A 217 -17.99 14.94 -13.79
CA TYR A 217 -16.70 14.39 -14.14
C TYR A 217 -16.52 13.11 -13.35
N LEU A 218 -16.25 12.03 -14.05
CA LEU A 218 -16.22 10.70 -13.48
C LEU A 218 -14.99 9.97 -13.97
N LEU A 219 -14.33 9.28 -13.05
CA LEU A 219 -13.24 8.38 -13.37
C LEU A 219 -13.69 6.93 -13.14
N ASP A 220 -13.64 6.13 -14.20
CA ASP A 220 -13.76 4.68 -14.17
C ASP A 220 -12.37 4.05 -14.29
N ARG A 221 -12.04 3.14 -13.36
CA ARG A 221 -10.71 2.51 -13.30
C ARG A 221 -10.33 1.80 -14.60
N PHE A 222 -11.29 1.28 -15.35
CA PHE A 222 -11.04 0.46 -16.53
C PHE A 222 -11.45 1.17 -17.82
N LEU A 223 -12.49 2.00 -17.76
CA LEU A 223 -13.02 2.68 -18.94
C LEU A 223 -12.47 4.11 -19.12
N GLY A 224 -11.72 4.62 -18.13
CA GLY A 224 -11.10 5.94 -18.19
C GLY A 224 -12.02 7.05 -17.70
N PHE A 225 -11.82 8.25 -18.22
CA PHE A 225 -12.48 9.45 -17.71
C PHE A 225 -13.69 9.82 -18.57
N TYR A 226 -14.79 10.16 -17.90
CA TYR A 226 -16.06 10.54 -18.49
C TYR A 226 -16.48 11.93 -18.03
N THR A 227 -17.07 12.69 -18.95
CA THR A 227 -17.80 13.91 -18.62
C THR A 227 -19.24 13.74 -19.07
N PHE A 228 -20.20 13.95 -18.18
CA PHE A 228 -21.63 13.88 -18.47
C PHE A 228 -22.28 15.25 -18.35
N ASN A 229 -23.30 15.53 -19.17
CA ASN A 229 -24.23 16.62 -18.90
C ASN A 229 -25.23 16.17 -17.82
N ILE A 230 -25.34 16.91 -16.72
CA ILE A 230 -26.23 16.54 -15.61
C ILE A 230 -27.70 16.53 -16.01
N GLU A 231 -28.13 17.48 -16.85
CA GLU A 231 -29.55 17.63 -17.20
C GLU A 231 -30.04 16.45 -18.05
N SER A 232 -29.15 15.88 -18.85
CA SER A 232 -29.42 14.73 -19.72
C SER A 232 -29.89 13.46 -18.98
N PHE A 233 -29.55 13.32 -17.70
CA PHE A 233 -30.05 12.21 -16.86
C PHE A 233 -31.53 12.34 -16.54
N PHE A 234 -32.05 13.56 -16.44
CA PHE A 234 -33.47 13.82 -16.14
C PHE A 234 -34.33 13.83 -17.41
N GLU A 235 -33.69 13.91 -18.58
CA GLU A 235 -34.33 13.81 -19.89
C GLU A 235 -34.32 12.37 -20.46
N ASN A 236 -33.73 11.41 -19.74
CA ASN A 236 -33.47 10.04 -20.20
C ASN A 236 -32.65 9.96 -21.51
N LYS A 237 -31.78 10.95 -21.75
CA LYS A 237 -30.92 11.04 -22.93
C LYS A 237 -29.47 11.27 -22.53
N VAL A 238 -28.92 10.40 -21.67
CA VAL A 238 -27.60 10.61 -21.05
C VAL A 238 -26.50 10.89 -22.10
N GLU A 239 -26.01 12.13 -22.11
CA GLU A 239 -24.93 12.59 -22.98
C GLU A 239 -23.60 12.59 -22.25
N PHE A 240 -22.55 12.05 -22.89
CA PHE A 240 -21.22 11.99 -22.31
C PHE A 240 -20.07 12.07 -23.32
N LYS A 241 -18.89 12.46 -22.82
CA LYS A 241 -17.61 12.39 -23.54
C LYS A 241 -16.65 11.50 -22.77
N ALA A 242 -16.00 10.57 -23.45
CA ALA A 242 -15.00 9.66 -22.87
C ALA A 242 -13.57 10.07 -23.29
N ILE A 243 -12.61 9.86 -22.39
CA ILE A 243 -11.20 10.08 -22.60
C ILE A 243 -10.45 8.80 -22.22
N SER A 244 -9.91 8.12 -23.23
CA SER A 244 -9.21 6.83 -23.08
C SER A 244 -7.76 7.04 -22.66
N TYR A 245 -7.55 7.39 -21.39
CA TYR A 245 -6.24 7.52 -20.76
C TYR A 245 -6.25 6.81 -19.40
N SER A 246 -5.11 6.19 -19.04
CA SER A 246 -4.92 5.56 -17.73
C SER A 246 -4.77 6.64 -16.65
N ILE A 247 -5.90 7.12 -16.15
CA ILE A 247 -6.00 8.16 -15.13
C ILE A 247 -6.25 7.51 -13.77
N ASN A 248 -5.49 7.90 -12.75
CA ASN A 248 -5.59 7.40 -11.38
C ASN A 248 -6.49 8.29 -10.51
N SER A 249 -6.43 9.60 -10.74
CA SER A 249 -7.26 10.59 -10.06
C SER A 249 -7.27 11.90 -10.82
N PHE A 250 -8.22 12.77 -10.47
CA PHE A 250 -8.28 14.12 -11.01
C PHE A 250 -8.64 15.18 -9.97
N ALA A 251 -8.25 16.43 -10.24
CA ALA A 251 -8.60 17.60 -9.44
C ALA A 251 -9.00 18.75 -10.36
N PHE A 252 -9.85 19.65 -9.84
CA PHE A 252 -10.22 20.90 -10.51
C PHE A 252 -9.53 22.06 -9.83
N TYR A 253 -8.96 22.95 -10.64
CA TYR A 253 -8.40 24.21 -10.18
C TYR A 253 -8.41 25.24 -11.30
N ASN A 254 -8.93 26.45 -11.04
CA ASN A 254 -9.01 27.55 -12.01
C ASN A 254 -9.58 27.14 -13.39
N ASN A 255 -10.69 26.39 -13.40
CA ASN A 255 -11.34 25.83 -14.59
C ASN A 255 -10.51 24.84 -15.42
N ILE A 256 -9.36 24.41 -14.91
CA ILE A 256 -8.52 23.38 -15.52
C ILE A 256 -8.68 22.09 -14.72
N ILE A 257 -8.77 20.96 -15.43
CA ILE A 257 -8.72 19.63 -14.83
C ILE A 257 -7.28 19.16 -14.85
N TYR A 258 -6.80 18.71 -13.70
CA TYR A 258 -5.49 18.09 -13.58
C TYR A 258 -5.68 16.61 -13.36
N PHE A 259 -4.95 15.80 -14.12
CA PHE A 259 -4.97 14.35 -14.06
C PHE A 259 -3.63 13.83 -13.57
N ALA A 260 -3.66 12.93 -12.59
CA ALA A 260 -2.55 12.04 -12.34
C ALA A 260 -2.76 10.76 -13.16
N ALA A 261 -1.91 10.53 -14.15
CA ALA A 261 -1.90 9.32 -14.97
C ALA A 261 -0.64 8.51 -14.71
N SER A 262 -0.59 7.25 -15.12
CA SER A 262 0.53 6.36 -14.79
C SER A 262 1.90 6.87 -15.25
N ASP A 263 1.96 7.63 -16.35
CA ASP A 263 3.19 8.11 -17.00
C ASP A 263 3.40 9.63 -16.92
N GLY A 264 2.57 10.35 -16.16
CA GLY A 264 2.69 11.78 -16.03
C GLY A 264 1.50 12.48 -15.38
N ILE A 265 1.68 13.78 -15.16
CA ILE A 265 0.59 14.69 -14.82
C ILE A 265 0.15 15.43 -16.09
N TYR A 266 -1.15 15.52 -16.30
CA TYR A 266 -1.75 16.17 -17.46
C TYR A 266 -2.72 17.26 -17.02
N THR A 267 -2.89 18.28 -17.86
CA THR A 267 -3.97 19.26 -17.76
C THR A 267 -4.98 19.03 -18.87
N LEU A 268 -6.24 19.34 -18.61
CA LEU A 268 -7.30 19.41 -19.60
C LEU A 268 -8.11 20.67 -19.36
N ASP A 269 -7.97 21.58 -20.32
CA ASP A 269 -8.81 22.75 -20.54
C ASP A 269 -9.63 22.51 -21.82
N ASN A 270 -9.06 22.87 -22.97
CA ASN A 270 -9.50 22.57 -24.32
C ASN A 270 -8.83 21.30 -24.87
N LYS A 271 -7.54 21.10 -24.54
CA LYS A 271 -6.76 19.96 -25.02
C LYS A 271 -5.96 19.34 -23.89
N MET A 272 -5.88 18.01 -23.89
CA MET A 272 -5.04 17.31 -22.93
C MET A 272 -3.56 17.59 -23.21
N LYS A 273 -2.82 18.05 -22.21
CA LYS A 273 -1.38 18.37 -22.29
C LYS A 273 -0.65 17.75 -21.11
N LYS A 274 0.40 16.97 -21.38
CA LYS A 274 1.32 16.49 -20.33
C LYS A 274 2.15 17.67 -19.82
N ILE A 275 2.14 17.89 -18.51
CA ILE A 275 2.89 18.95 -17.84
C ILE A 275 4.07 18.42 -17.01
N ILE A 276 3.98 17.18 -16.51
CA ILE A 276 5.08 16.50 -15.81
C ILE A 276 5.17 15.06 -16.32
N SER A 277 6.38 14.59 -16.62
CA SER A 277 6.65 13.19 -16.99
C SER A 277 7.18 12.41 -15.78
N GLY A 278 6.76 11.16 -15.62
CA GLY A 278 7.23 10.29 -14.55
C GLY A 278 6.25 9.19 -14.21
N ASP A 279 6.64 8.28 -13.31
CA ASP A 279 5.72 7.28 -12.76
C ASP A 279 4.82 7.94 -11.72
N PHE A 280 3.54 8.14 -12.05
CA PHE A 280 2.48 8.59 -11.13
C PHE A 280 1.35 7.56 -11.04
N SER A 281 1.68 6.28 -11.18
CA SER A 281 0.76 5.18 -10.89
C SER A 281 0.17 5.29 -9.48
N ASN A 282 -1.13 4.98 -9.34
CA ASN A 282 -1.86 5.02 -8.06
C ASN A 282 -1.79 6.36 -7.29
N THR A 283 -1.56 7.47 -7.99
CA THR A 283 -1.43 8.80 -7.38
C THR A 283 -2.79 9.47 -7.22
N LYS A 284 -3.05 10.04 -6.05
CA LYS A 284 -4.10 11.04 -5.84
C LYS A 284 -3.55 12.45 -6.00
N ILE A 285 -4.27 13.28 -6.74
CA ILE A 285 -3.94 14.69 -6.96
C ILE A 285 -4.93 15.59 -6.23
N LYS A 286 -4.40 16.61 -5.54
CA LYS A 286 -5.14 17.73 -4.95
C LYS A 286 -4.41 19.02 -5.28
N ILE A 287 -5.16 20.09 -5.50
CA ILE A 287 -4.59 21.39 -5.82
C ILE A 287 -5.28 22.44 -4.96
N PHE A 288 -4.49 23.28 -4.32
CA PHE A 288 -4.94 24.45 -3.57
C PHE A 288 -3.80 25.45 -3.44
N ASP A 289 -4.14 26.74 -3.46
CA ASP A 289 -3.20 27.87 -3.37
C ASP A 289 -2.01 27.78 -4.35
N ASP A 290 -2.26 27.44 -5.61
CA ASP A 290 -1.22 27.27 -6.65
C ASP A 290 -0.15 26.21 -6.37
N TYR A 291 -0.43 25.26 -5.48
CA TYR A 291 0.40 24.08 -5.24
C TYR A 291 -0.35 22.80 -5.60
N MET A 292 0.40 21.86 -6.16
CA MET A 292 -0.09 20.51 -6.48
C MET A 292 0.48 19.51 -5.49
N TYR A 293 -0.43 18.84 -4.77
CA TYR A 293 -0.13 17.83 -3.76
C TYR A 293 -0.47 16.47 -4.35
N LEU A 294 0.56 15.63 -4.46
CA LEU A 294 0.47 14.29 -4.98
C LEU A 294 0.67 13.31 -3.84
N THR A 295 -0.38 12.57 -3.48
CA THR A 295 -0.33 11.57 -2.42
C THR A 295 -0.34 10.16 -3.00
N ARG A 296 0.57 9.33 -2.51
CA ARG A 296 0.72 7.92 -2.87
C ARG A 296 1.03 7.10 -1.64
N TYR A 297 0.42 5.92 -1.57
CA TYR A 297 0.63 5.01 -0.44
C TYR A 297 2.10 4.54 -0.34
N ASP A 298 2.79 4.37 -1.47
CA ASP A 298 4.18 3.93 -1.56
C ASP A 298 5.20 5.09 -1.58
N LYS A 299 4.83 6.26 -2.11
CA LYS A 299 5.75 7.42 -2.26
C LYS A 299 5.48 8.58 -1.30
N GLY A 300 4.49 8.46 -0.43
CA GLY A 300 4.14 9.52 0.52
C GLY A 300 3.55 10.74 -0.17
N LEU A 301 4.01 11.93 0.19
CA LEU A 301 3.51 13.21 -0.32
C LEU A 301 4.60 13.90 -1.14
N GLN A 302 4.25 14.35 -2.34
CA GLN A 302 5.08 15.24 -3.15
C GLN A 302 4.34 16.56 -3.37
N ILE A 303 5.06 17.67 -3.26
CA ILE A 303 4.52 19.02 -3.41
C ILE A 303 5.22 19.69 -4.58
N TYR A 304 4.44 20.09 -5.57
CA TYR A 304 4.92 20.81 -6.75
C TYR A 304 4.38 22.23 -6.75
N ASP A 305 5.22 23.18 -7.13
CA ASP A 305 4.78 24.52 -7.49
C ASP A 305 4.03 24.45 -8.83
N LEU A 306 2.79 24.92 -8.89
CA LEU A 306 1.95 24.74 -10.09
C LEU A 306 2.39 25.63 -11.26
N ASN A 307 3.05 26.75 -10.97
CA ASN A 307 3.47 27.73 -11.98
C ASN A 307 4.78 27.29 -12.67
N THR A 308 5.73 26.78 -11.90
CA THR A 308 7.05 26.36 -12.35
C THR A 308 7.14 24.86 -12.62
N LEU A 309 6.17 24.08 -12.13
CA LEU A 309 6.12 22.61 -12.21
C LEU A 309 7.31 21.90 -11.56
N LYS A 310 8.02 22.60 -10.67
CA LYS A 310 9.16 22.04 -9.93
C LYS A 310 8.69 21.38 -8.65
N LEU A 311 9.29 20.23 -8.33
CA LEU A 311 9.14 19.58 -7.04
C LEU A 311 9.77 20.49 -5.97
N ILE A 312 8.96 20.94 -5.02
CA ILE A 312 9.38 21.76 -3.88
C ILE A 312 9.87 20.83 -2.77
N GLU A 313 9.06 19.81 -2.47
CA GLU A 313 9.27 18.98 -1.30
C GLU A 313 8.69 17.59 -1.48
N GLN A 314 9.36 16.61 -0.87
CA GLN A 314 8.89 15.24 -0.84
C GLN A 314 9.01 14.66 0.56
N TYR A 315 7.88 14.23 1.08
CA TYR A 315 7.75 13.48 2.32
C TYR A 315 7.68 12.00 2.00
N ASN A 316 8.81 11.32 2.14
CA ASN A 316 8.83 9.87 2.20
C ASN A 316 10.12 9.41 2.87
N LYS A 317 10.02 8.83 4.06
CA LYS A 317 11.19 8.36 4.80
C LYS A 317 11.75 7.11 4.12
N MET A 318 10.91 6.12 3.86
CA MET A 318 11.25 4.84 3.25
C MET A 318 9.99 4.28 2.58
N ASP A 319 10.13 3.57 1.46
CA ASP A 319 9.03 2.79 0.88
C ASP A 319 8.82 1.50 1.71
N SER A 320 8.08 0.52 1.17
CA SER A 320 7.88 -0.79 1.81
C SER A 320 9.18 -1.56 1.96
N VAL A 321 9.63 -1.70 3.21
CA VAL A 321 10.79 -2.51 3.56
C VAL A 321 10.43 -3.98 3.47
N TYR A 322 10.91 -4.69 2.45
CA TYR A 322 10.72 -6.14 2.34
C TYR A 322 11.90 -6.94 2.90
N LEU A 323 13.01 -6.27 3.21
CA LEU A 323 14.19 -6.90 3.81
C LEU A 323 14.91 -5.91 4.71
N LEU A 324 15.29 -6.36 5.90
CA LEU A 324 16.02 -5.61 6.91
C LEU A 324 17.18 -6.42 7.47
N LYS A 325 18.38 -5.83 7.55
CA LYS A 325 19.57 -6.46 8.15
C LYS A 325 20.34 -5.48 9.02
N GLY A 326 20.68 -5.86 10.25
CA GLY A 326 21.56 -5.09 11.14
C GLY A 326 22.96 -5.71 11.24
N ILE A 327 24.02 -4.90 11.08
CA ILE A 327 25.43 -5.33 11.17
C ILE A 327 26.28 -4.20 11.77
N ASN A 328 26.92 -4.43 12.92
CA ASN A 328 27.86 -3.51 13.61
C ASN A 328 27.46 -2.01 13.52
N ASP A 329 26.25 -1.67 13.98
CA ASP A 329 25.65 -0.32 13.98
C ASP A 329 25.10 0.22 12.65
N LEU A 330 25.25 -0.52 11.55
CA LEU A 330 24.64 -0.20 10.26
C LEU A 330 23.40 -1.07 10.03
N PHE A 331 22.33 -0.45 9.55
CA PHE A 331 21.13 -1.14 9.07
C PHE A 331 21.01 -1.01 7.55
N PHE A 332 20.69 -2.13 6.91
CA PHE A 332 20.30 -2.19 5.51
C PHE A 332 18.81 -2.45 5.46
N ALA A 333 18.06 -1.55 4.84
CA ALA A 333 16.68 -1.81 4.47
C ALA A 333 16.56 -1.81 2.96
N VAL A 334 15.71 -2.67 2.42
CA VAL A 334 15.54 -2.81 0.97
C VAL A 334 14.05 -2.72 0.64
N ASP A 335 13.74 -1.86 -0.32
CA ASP A 335 12.46 -1.79 -1.00
C ASP A 335 12.61 -2.26 -2.46
N ASP A 336 11.50 -2.33 -3.21
CA ASP A 336 11.46 -2.88 -4.57
C ASP A 336 12.41 -2.20 -5.58
N LYS A 337 12.92 -1.01 -5.26
CA LYS A 337 13.75 -0.18 -6.15
C LYS A 337 15.07 0.25 -5.53
N LYS A 338 15.26 0.17 -4.22
CA LYS A 338 16.38 0.81 -3.51
C LYS A 338 16.88 0.04 -2.31
N ILE A 339 18.16 0.27 -2.02
CA ILE A 339 18.86 -0.14 -0.80
C ILE A 339 19.11 1.12 0.04
N TYR A 340 18.68 1.10 1.30
CA TYR A 340 18.88 2.16 2.28
C TYR A 340 19.94 1.71 3.29
N TYR A 341 20.98 2.53 3.43
CA TYR A 341 22.01 2.39 4.45
C TYR A 341 21.65 3.35 5.57
N MET A 342 21.46 2.84 6.78
CA MET A 342 20.95 3.61 7.91
C MET A 342 21.80 3.44 9.15
N ASP A 343 21.89 4.48 9.97
CA ASP A 343 22.48 4.36 11.29
C ASP A 343 21.56 3.58 12.26
N LYS A 344 22.04 3.32 13.47
CA LYS A 344 21.27 2.68 14.55
C LYS A 344 19.98 3.41 14.96
N ASN A 345 19.83 4.69 14.58
CA ASN A 345 18.64 5.48 14.84
C ASN A 345 17.65 5.47 13.66
N PHE A 346 17.98 4.75 12.58
CA PHE A 346 17.26 4.69 11.31
C PHE A 346 17.27 6.03 10.55
N ASN A 347 18.34 6.81 10.69
CA ASN A 347 18.62 7.92 9.80
C ASN A 347 19.29 7.38 8.54
N ILE A 348 18.80 7.80 7.38
CA ILE A 348 19.35 7.34 6.10
C ILE A 348 20.68 8.05 5.84
N LEU A 349 21.75 7.26 5.79
CA LEU A 349 23.11 7.70 5.47
C LEU A 349 23.34 7.70 3.95
N LYS A 350 22.78 6.71 3.25
CA LYS A 350 22.92 6.55 1.79
C LYS A 350 21.73 5.80 1.20
N LYS A 351 21.38 6.10 -0.04
CA LYS A 351 20.45 5.34 -0.88
C LYS A 351 21.15 4.89 -2.16
N GLU A 352 20.89 3.67 -2.61
CA GLU A 352 21.36 3.12 -3.89
C GLU A 352 20.18 2.49 -4.63
N GLU A 353 20.20 2.52 -5.97
CA GLU A 353 19.23 1.76 -6.77
C GLU A 353 19.50 0.26 -6.66
N LEU A 354 18.42 -0.51 -6.56
CA LEU A 354 18.48 -1.96 -6.50
C LEU A 354 18.58 -2.52 -7.93
N ASN A 355 19.80 -2.89 -8.32
CA ASN A 355 20.08 -3.54 -9.60
C ASN A 355 20.51 -4.99 -9.36
N GLY A 356 19.52 -5.85 -9.08
CA GLY A 356 19.76 -7.27 -8.82
C GLY A 356 18.92 -7.83 -7.68
N LYS A 357 19.29 -9.02 -7.21
CA LYS A 357 18.58 -9.71 -6.13
C LYS A 357 19.37 -9.60 -4.82
N ILE A 358 18.69 -9.24 -3.74
CA ILE A 358 19.29 -9.28 -2.40
C ILE A 358 19.17 -10.69 -1.80
N ILE A 359 20.26 -11.15 -1.20
CA ILE A 359 20.28 -12.33 -0.33
C ILE A 359 20.69 -11.89 1.07
N LYS A 360 19.79 -12.10 2.02
CA LYS A 360 20.02 -11.91 3.45
C LYS A 360 20.47 -13.24 4.06
N THR A 361 21.55 -13.19 4.82
CA THR A 361 22.07 -14.34 5.57
C THR A 361 22.07 -14.02 7.07
N ASN A 362 22.45 -15.01 7.88
CA ASN A 362 22.52 -14.82 9.33
C ASN A 362 23.54 -13.75 9.72
N LYS A 363 24.66 -13.62 9.01
CA LYS A 363 25.72 -12.66 9.36
C LYS A 363 25.84 -11.48 8.41
N ASN A 364 25.29 -11.58 7.20
CA ASN A 364 25.57 -10.61 6.16
C ASN A 364 24.39 -10.36 5.20
N ILE A 365 24.61 -9.49 4.22
CA ILE A 365 23.69 -9.15 3.15
C ILE A 365 24.46 -8.95 1.84
N PHE A 366 23.99 -9.63 0.80
CA PHE A 366 24.65 -9.67 -0.50
C PHE A 366 23.72 -9.15 -1.60
N LEU A 367 24.28 -8.43 -2.57
CA LEU A 367 23.62 -8.08 -3.82
C LEU A 367 24.16 -8.96 -4.95
N LEU A 368 23.25 -9.64 -5.62
CA LEU A 368 23.52 -10.44 -6.81
C LEU A 368 23.23 -9.63 -8.06
N ASN A 369 24.25 -9.39 -8.88
CA ASN A 369 24.12 -8.72 -10.17
C ASN A 369 24.82 -9.59 -11.23
N ASP A 370 24.05 -10.28 -12.08
CA ASP A 370 24.45 -11.20 -13.17
C ASP A 370 25.75 -12.02 -12.99
N ASP A 371 26.92 -11.39 -13.03
CA ASP A 371 28.27 -11.98 -12.91
C ASP A 371 28.98 -11.75 -11.56
N LYS A 372 28.34 -11.02 -10.63
CA LYS A 372 28.94 -10.52 -9.39
C LYS A 372 28.08 -10.80 -8.17
N ILE A 373 28.77 -11.18 -7.09
CA ILE A 373 28.24 -11.20 -5.74
C ILE A 373 28.90 -10.07 -4.96
N ILE A 374 28.11 -9.10 -4.51
CA ILE A 374 28.61 -7.94 -3.79
C ILE A 374 28.21 -8.08 -2.32
N ASP A 375 29.20 -8.21 -1.44
CA ASP A 375 29.05 -8.09 0.01
C ASP A 375 28.84 -6.61 0.36
N LEU A 376 27.60 -6.23 0.65
CA LEU A 376 27.24 -4.82 0.84
C LEU A 376 27.86 -4.22 2.11
N TYR A 377 28.12 -5.04 3.13
CA TYR A 377 28.71 -4.59 4.38
C TYR A 377 30.23 -4.46 4.28
N ASN A 378 30.92 -5.52 3.86
CA ASN A 378 32.38 -5.50 3.74
C ASN A 378 32.86 -4.80 2.46
N LYS A 379 31.93 -4.40 1.57
CA LYS A 379 32.21 -3.78 0.26
C LYS A 379 33.14 -4.63 -0.60
N LYS A 380 32.97 -5.94 -0.55
CA LYS A 380 33.79 -6.89 -1.29
C LYS A 380 32.99 -7.49 -2.45
N THR A 381 33.57 -7.43 -3.63
CA THR A 381 33.00 -8.04 -4.83
C THR A 381 33.67 -9.37 -5.11
N TYR A 382 32.86 -10.38 -5.40
CA TYR A 382 33.28 -11.70 -5.86
C TYR A 382 32.79 -11.85 -7.30
N GLU A 383 33.74 -11.97 -8.23
CA GLU A 383 33.46 -12.35 -9.60
C GLU A 383 33.14 -13.84 -9.63
N VAL A 384 31.98 -14.21 -10.18
CA VAL A 384 31.51 -15.60 -10.17
C VAL A 384 31.21 -16.09 -11.58
N SER A 385 31.64 -17.32 -11.84
CA SER A 385 31.34 -18.01 -13.09
C SER A 385 29.94 -18.61 -13.03
N ALA A 386 29.17 -18.33 -14.09
CA ALA A 386 27.84 -18.84 -14.42
C ALA A 386 26.60 -18.12 -13.82
N LEU A 387 25.68 -17.81 -14.74
CA LEU A 387 24.40 -17.12 -14.57
C LEU A 387 23.38 -17.92 -13.74
N ASN A 388 22.58 -17.23 -12.93
CA ASN A 388 21.50 -17.74 -12.06
C ASN A 388 21.98 -18.41 -10.76
N ILE A 389 22.48 -17.60 -9.82
CA ILE A 389 22.69 -18.04 -8.44
C ILE A 389 21.34 -18.39 -7.80
N LEU A 390 21.27 -19.60 -7.25
CA LEU A 390 20.06 -20.17 -6.65
C LEU A 390 20.08 -20.09 -5.13
N ASP A 391 21.26 -20.17 -4.52
CA ASP A 391 21.48 -20.11 -3.07
C ASP A 391 22.87 -19.51 -2.77
N LEU A 392 23.02 -18.84 -1.63
CA LEU A 392 24.24 -18.13 -1.22
C LEU A 392 24.31 -17.97 0.30
N ASN A 393 25.50 -18.19 0.86
CA ASN A 393 25.84 -17.73 2.20
C ASN A 393 27.28 -17.19 2.28
N GLU A 394 27.79 -16.97 3.49
CA GLU A 394 29.14 -16.42 3.71
C GLU A 394 30.27 -17.36 3.24
N THR A 395 29.97 -18.62 2.94
CA THR A 395 30.95 -19.65 2.61
C THR A 395 30.84 -20.18 1.19
N TYR A 396 29.64 -20.27 0.63
CA TYR A 396 29.39 -20.86 -0.68
C TYR A 396 28.33 -20.08 -1.47
N TYR A 397 28.32 -20.28 -2.79
CA TYR A 397 27.20 -19.97 -3.65
C TYR A 397 26.83 -21.20 -4.51
N VAL A 398 25.59 -21.26 -4.97
CA VAL A 398 25.05 -22.38 -5.74
C VAL A 398 24.48 -21.88 -7.05
N ASN A 399 24.80 -22.56 -8.15
CA ASN A 399 24.21 -22.34 -9.46
C ASN A 399 23.82 -23.69 -10.09
N LYS A 400 23.49 -23.70 -11.39
CA LYS A 400 23.09 -24.93 -12.11
C LYS A 400 24.21 -25.98 -12.22
N GLU A 401 25.47 -25.58 -12.16
CA GLU A 401 26.64 -26.45 -12.31
C GLU A 401 27.05 -27.12 -11.01
N GLY A 402 26.66 -26.54 -9.86
CA GLY A 402 27.00 -27.07 -8.55
C GLY A 402 27.08 -26.00 -7.48
N ALA A 403 27.80 -26.33 -6.41
CA ALA A 403 28.10 -25.44 -5.32
C ALA A 403 29.59 -25.11 -5.31
N PHE A 404 29.91 -23.84 -5.06
CA PHE A 404 31.26 -23.28 -5.13
C PHE A 404 31.55 -22.49 -3.87
N LYS A 405 32.78 -22.53 -3.38
CA LYS A 405 33.19 -21.66 -2.27
C LYS A 405 33.23 -20.21 -2.75
N LEU A 406 32.65 -19.31 -1.95
CA LEU A 406 32.62 -17.89 -2.28
C LEU A 406 34.03 -17.26 -2.35
N LYS A 407 34.97 -17.75 -1.53
CA LYS A 407 36.31 -17.14 -1.39
C LYS A 407 37.22 -17.33 -2.60
N ASP A 408 37.24 -18.54 -3.16
CA ASP A 408 38.21 -18.97 -4.18
C ASP A 408 37.57 -19.64 -5.39
N ASN A 409 36.23 -19.65 -5.45
CA ASN A 409 35.45 -20.29 -6.50
C ASN A 409 35.74 -21.80 -6.69
N SER A 410 36.29 -22.48 -5.68
CA SER A 410 36.51 -23.92 -5.74
C SER A 410 35.18 -24.68 -5.60
N LYS A 411 34.93 -25.62 -6.51
CA LYS A 411 33.72 -26.45 -6.50
C LYS A 411 33.73 -27.41 -5.31
N VAL A 412 32.61 -27.48 -4.58
CA VAL A 412 32.44 -28.35 -3.40
C VAL A 412 31.37 -29.43 -3.58
N LEU A 413 30.41 -29.24 -4.49
CA LEU A 413 29.40 -30.26 -4.85
C LEU A 413 29.11 -30.24 -6.35
N GLU A 414 28.92 -31.43 -6.91
CA GLU A 414 28.48 -31.64 -8.30
C GLU A 414 26.96 -31.58 -8.44
N ASN A 415 26.48 -31.14 -9.61
CA ASN A 415 25.07 -31.00 -9.98
C ASN A 415 24.29 -29.92 -9.22
N LEU A 416 23.11 -29.59 -9.75
CA LEU A 416 22.17 -28.68 -9.12
C LEU A 416 21.70 -29.21 -7.75
N VAL A 417 22.10 -28.51 -6.70
CA VAL A 417 21.70 -28.74 -5.31
C VAL A 417 20.93 -27.53 -4.78
N SER A 418 20.22 -27.70 -3.66
CA SER A 418 19.57 -26.60 -2.94
C SER A 418 19.87 -26.73 -1.46
N ASN A 419 20.03 -25.60 -0.77
CA ASN A 419 20.17 -25.55 0.69
C ASN A 419 21.30 -26.45 1.23
N ILE A 420 22.51 -25.89 1.31
CA ILE A 420 23.69 -26.63 1.73
C ILE A 420 23.94 -26.41 3.22
N LEU A 421 24.02 -27.51 3.96
CA LEU A 421 24.38 -27.51 5.37
C LEU A 421 25.86 -27.85 5.54
N LEU A 422 26.59 -27.00 6.24
CA LEU A 422 27.95 -27.30 6.66
C LEU A 422 27.94 -27.79 8.11
N ILE A 423 28.15 -29.08 8.33
CA ILE A 423 28.18 -29.71 9.64
C ILE A 423 29.52 -30.43 9.80
N ASN A 424 30.31 -30.08 10.82
CA ASN A 424 31.60 -30.72 11.11
C ASN A 424 32.51 -30.83 9.86
N LYS A 425 32.63 -29.74 9.09
CA LYS A 425 33.40 -29.65 7.82
C LYS A 425 32.91 -30.55 6.68
N LYS A 426 31.71 -31.11 6.78
CA LYS A 426 31.05 -31.88 5.71
C LYS A 426 29.90 -31.08 5.14
N TYR A 427 29.78 -31.09 3.81
CA TYR A 427 28.69 -30.45 3.09
C TYR A 427 27.58 -31.46 2.87
N TYR A 428 26.41 -31.15 3.39
CA TYR A 428 25.17 -31.86 3.10
C TYR A 428 24.33 -30.98 2.19
N TYR A 429 23.50 -31.57 1.35
CA TYR A 429 22.58 -30.82 0.52
C TYR A 429 21.17 -31.38 0.61
N VAL A 430 20.21 -30.48 0.46
CA VAL A 430 18.79 -30.83 0.46
C VAL A 430 18.29 -30.95 -0.97
N LYS A 431 17.52 -32.00 -1.26
CA LYS A 431 16.78 -32.11 -2.51
C LYS A 431 15.37 -32.63 -2.21
N ASN A 432 14.39 -31.78 -2.44
CA ASN A 432 12.97 -32.05 -2.19
C ASN A 432 12.68 -32.43 -0.72
N LYS A 433 12.60 -33.72 -0.40
CA LYS A 433 12.31 -34.22 0.96
C LYS A 433 13.54 -34.80 1.66
N LYS A 434 14.71 -34.83 1.00
CA LYS A 434 15.86 -35.63 1.41
C LYS A 434 17.08 -34.76 1.69
N ILE A 435 17.86 -35.16 2.70
CA ILE A 435 19.19 -34.62 2.98
C ILE A 435 20.23 -35.66 2.59
N TYR A 436 21.26 -35.23 1.87
CA TYR A 436 22.29 -36.11 1.32
C TYR A 436 23.68 -35.75 1.83
N LEU A 437 24.55 -36.75 1.93
CA LEU A 437 26.00 -36.63 2.05
C LEU A 437 26.65 -37.55 1.02
N ASN A 438 27.46 -37.01 0.11
CA ASN A 438 28.12 -37.79 -0.95
C ASN A 438 27.14 -38.72 -1.70
N ASN A 439 26.00 -38.18 -2.14
CA ASN A 439 24.88 -38.90 -2.79
C ASN A 439 24.18 -39.97 -1.94
N LYS A 440 24.59 -40.21 -0.68
CA LYS A 440 23.89 -41.09 0.26
C LYS A 440 22.81 -40.31 0.99
N ILE A 441 21.60 -40.86 1.04
CA ILE A 441 20.49 -40.29 1.82
C ILE A 441 20.83 -40.43 3.31
N MET A 442 20.89 -39.30 4.00
CA MET A 442 21.09 -39.22 5.45
C MET A 442 19.76 -39.10 6.19
N TYR A 443 18.77 -38.49 5.54
CA TYR A 443 17.45 -38.25 6.10
C TYR A 443 16.41 -38.11 4.98
N GLU A 444 15.19 -38.59 5.24
CA GLU A 444 14.02 -38.39 4.40
C GLU A 444 12.86 -37.88 5.27
N SER A 445 12.44 -36.64 5.00
CA SER A 445 11.26 -36.05 5.61
C SER A 445 9.99 -36.58 4.95
N ASN A 446 8.91 -36.63 5.70
CA ASN A 446 7.58 -36.87 5.14
C ASN A 446 7.10 -35.69 4.28
N LYS A 447 7.64 -34.49 4.50
CA LYS A 447 7.23 -33.23 3.87
C LYS A 447 8.36 -32.63 3.03
N ARG A 448 8.02 -31.70 2.14
CA ARG A 448 9.04 -30.97 1.39
C ARG A 448 9.82 -30.07 2.35
N ILE A 449 11.14 -30.16 2.29
CA ILE A 449 12.04 -29.28 3.03
C ILE A 449 12.19 -27.99 2.22
N ILE A 450 11.83 -26.88 2.84
CA ILE A 450 11.92 -25.53 2.26
C ILE A 450 13.31 -24.96 2.52
N GLU A 451 13.78 -25.07 3.75
CA GLU A 451 15.05 -24.51 4.19
C GLU A 451 15.65 -25.39 5.29
N SER A 452 16.97 -25.38 5.45
CA SER A 452 17.62 -26.05 6.58
C SER A 452 18.80 -25.24 7.10
N PHE A 453 19.06 -25.40 8.40
CA PHE A 453 20.08 -24.64 9.12
C PHE A 453 20.82 -25.51 10.11
N TYR A 454 22.06 -25.15 10.42
CA TYR A 454 22.80 -25.71 11.52
C TYR A 454 23.01 -24.64 12.60
N ASN A 455 22.53 -24.91 13.81
CA ASN A 455 22.65 -24.01 14.97
C ASN A 455 22.63 -24.82 16.27
N GLU A 456 23.76 -25.41 16.67
CA GLU A 456 23.88 -26.38 17.78
C GLU A 456 23.11 -27.71 17.56
N GLY A 457 22.12 -27.73 16.67
CA GLY A 457 21.42 -28.88 16.09
C GLY A 457 21.09 -28.64 14.61
N ILE A 458 20.48 -29.62 13.94
CA ILE A 458 20.05 -29.50 12.54
C ILE A 458 18.58 -29.11 12.53
N TYR A 459 18.24 -27.94 11.98
CA TYR A 459 16.86 -27.50 11.85
C TYR A 459 16.41 -27.64 10.40
N ILE A 460 15.21 -28.18 10.18
CA ILE A 460 14.56 -28.20 8.88
C ILE A 460 13.23 -27.46 8.94
N LEU A 461 13.02 -26.57 7.99
CA LEU A 461 11.76 -25.91 7.75
C LEU A 461 10.98 -26.69 6.69
N THR A 462 9.75 -27.07 7.02
CA THR A 462 8.86 -27.80 6.11
C THR A 462 7.60 -26.96 5.82
N GLU A 463 6.76 -27.45 4.91
CA GLU A 463 5.52 -26.76 4.52
C GLU A 463 4.54 -26.53 5.68
N ASP A 464 4.67 -27.28 6.78
CA ASP A 464 3.75 -27.20 7.91
C ASP A 464 4.50 -27.15 9.26
N GLY A 465 5.71 -26.61 9.31
CA GLY A 465 6.41 -26.40 10.57
C GLY A 465 7.92 -26.60 10.54
N ILE A 466 8.50 -26.83 11.72
CA ILE A 466 9.93 -26.91 11.96
C ILE A 466 10.24 -28.19 12.73
N ASP A 467 11.26 -28.92 12.29
CA ASP A 467 11.84 -30.04 13.04
C ASP A 467 13.29 -29.74 13.42
N GLU A 468 13.68 -30.13 14.62
CA GLU A 468 15.08 -30.21 15.06
C GLU A 468 15.52 -31.68 15.06
N LEU A 469 16.63 -31.94 14.40
CA LEU A 469 17.29 -33.23 14.32
C LEU A 469 18.65 -33.16 15.03
N ASN A 470 19.01 -34.27 15.68
CA ASN A 470 20.39 -34.44 16.14
C ASN A 470 21.36 -34.76 14.99
N LEU A 471 22.64 -34.88 15.33
CA LEU A 471 23.71 -35.18 14.38
C LEU A 471 23.58 -36.57 13.72
N GLN A 472 22.73 -37.45 14.27
CA GLN A 472 22.36 -38.74 13.68
C GLN A 472 21.09 -38.66 12.81
N PHE A 473 20.60 -37.45 12.50
CA PHE A 473 19.43 -37.19 11.68
C PHE A 473 18.14 -37.82 12.22
N LYS A 474 18.01 -37.94 13.55
CA LYS A 474 16.75 -38.30 14.20
C LYS A 474 16.07 -37.03 14.70
N ILE A 475 14.77 -36.92 14.44
CA ILE A 475 13.95 -35.84 14.98
C ILE A 475 13.95 -35.95 16.51
N GLU A 476 14.33 -34.86 17.18
CA GLU A 476 14.25 -34.75 18.64
C GLU A 476 13.07 -33.88 19.06
N LYS A 477 12.77 -32.83 18.28
CA LYS A 477 11.75 -31.85 18.59
C LYS A 477 11.05 -31.42 17.30
N SER A 478 9.76 -31.10 17.41
CA SER A 478 8.95 -30.61 16.30
C SER A 478 7.99 -29.54 16.75
N TYR A 479 7.74 -28.56 15.89
CA TYR A 479 6.66 -27.59 16.03
C TYR A 479 5.88 -27.52 14.72
N ASN A 480 4.61 -27.90 14.76
CA ASN A 480 3.73 -27.90 13.59
C ASN A 480 2.99 -26.57 13.45
N THR A 481 2.79 -26.15 12.22
CA THR A 481 2.01 -24.97 11.82
C THR A 481 0.91 -25.39 10.85
N GLU A 482 -0.23 -24.71 10.87
CA GLU A 482 -1.34 -24.99 9.92
C GLU A 482 -1.01 -24.54 8.49
N THR A 483 -0.10 -23.58 8.37
CA THR A 483 0.31 -22.97 7.12
C THR A 483 1.82 -22.87 7.05
N LYS A 484 2.34 -22.65 5.84
CA LYS A 484 3.75 -22.50 5.57
C LYS A 484 4.35 -21.31 6.33
N VAL A 485 5.51 -21.55 6.94
CA VAL A 485 6.34 -20.50 7.53
C VAL A 485 6.97 -19.64 6.44
N ASP A 486 6.86 -18.31 6.59
CA ASP A 486 7.37 -17.34 5.64
C ASP A 486 8.83 -16.99 5.90
N LYS A 487 9.19 -16.77 7.17
CA LYS A 487 10.56 -16.48 7.63
C LYS A 487 10.85 -17.22 8.92
N ILE A 488 12.10 -17.61 9.10
CA ILE A 488 12.63 -18.15 10.34
C ILE A 488 13.92 -17.42 10.70
N LEU A 489 14.12 -17.21 12.00
CA LEU A 489 15.28 -16.54 12.52
C LEU A 489 15.67 -17.12 13.88
N PHE A 490 16.98 -17.21 14.12
CA PHE A 490 17.52 -17.78 15.34
C PHE A 490 18.21 -16.70 16.18
N SER A 491 17.99 -16.77 17.49
CA SER A 491 18.81 -16.09 18.50
C SER A 491 19.50 -17.11 19.40
N LYS A 492 20.16 -16.65 20.46
CA LYS A 492 20.84 -17.52 21.42
C LYS A 492 19.88 -18.51 22.09
N ASP A 493 18.68 -18.07 22.46
CA ASP A 493 17.74 -18.82 23.30
C ASP A 493 16.33 -18.97 22.68
N LYS A 494 16.05 -18.26 21.58
CA LYS A 494 14.72 -18.23 20.93
C LYS A 494 14.80 -18.45 19.43
N ILE A 495 13.70 -18.96 18.89
CA ILE A 495 13.45 -19.10 17.45
C ILE A 495 12.21 -18.26 17.12
N PHE A 496 12.34 -17.40 16.12
CA PHE A 496 11.26 -16.54 15.63
C PHE A 496 10.80 -17.07 14.28
N ILE A 497 9.49 -17.22 14.12
CA ILE A 497 8.89 -17.53 12.83
C ILE A 497 7.78 -16.56 12.50
N SER A 498 7.72 -16.14 11.24
CA SER A 498 6.60 -15.36 10.71
C SER A 498 5.69 -16.23 9.86
N ILE A 499 4.39 -16.01 10.01
CA ILE A 499 3.33 -16.60 9.20
C ILE A 499 2.33 -15.49 8.91
N GLN A 500 2.33 -14.98 7.69
CA GLN A 500 1.51 -13.86 7.25
C GLN A 500 1.66 -12.66 8.20
N ASP A 501 0.61 -12.32 8.95
CA ASP A 501 0.53 -11.24 9.92
C ASP A 501 0.88 -11.67 11.36
N LYS A 502 1.46 -12.87 11.55
CA LYS A 502 1.76 -13.41 12.88
C LYS A 502 3.25 -13.62 13.08
N LEU A 503 3.76 -13.16 14.21
CA LEU A 503 5.06 -13.58 14.74
C LEU A 503 4.82 -14.61 15.85
N ILE A 504 5.39 -15.79 15.69
CA ILE A 504 5.43 -16.84 16.71
C ILE A 504 6.85 -16.94 17.24
N VAL A 505 6.97 -17.00 18.57
CA VAL A 505 8.26 -17.15 19.26
C VAL A 505 8.28 -18.48 19.96
N LEU A 506 9.30 -19.28 19.66
CA LEU A 506 9.57 -20.56 20.29
C LEU A 506 10.82 -20.45 21.18
N ASN A 507 10.86 -21.23 22.26
CA ASN A 507 12.10 -21.49 22.97
C ASN A 507 12.92 -22.60 22.27
N LYS A 508 14.12 -22.91 22.79
CA LYS A 508 14.98 -24.01 22.30
C LYS A 508 14.36 -25.42 22.40
N GLU A 509 13.24 -25.57 23.10
CA GLU A 509 12.47 -26.81 23.16
C GLU A 509 11.35 -26.87 22.10
N LEU A 510 11.37 -25.94 21.13
CA LEU A 510 10.34 -25.75 20.10
C LEU A 510 8.92 -25.57 20.69
N LYS A 511 8.82 -25.05 21.92
CA LYS A 511 7.53 -24.70 22.54
C LYS A 511 7.22 -23.24 22.31
N LYS A 512 5.98 -22.95 21.87
CA LYS A 512 5.48 -21.58 21.72
C LYS A 512 5.44 -20.88 23.07
N ILE A 513 6.17 -19.77 23.17
CA ILE A 513 6.20 -18.90 24.35
C ILE A 513 5.50 -17.56 24.12
N LYS A 514 5.36 -17.12 22.86
CA LYS A 514 4.67 -15.88 22.51
C LYS A 514 4.07 -15.95 21.11
N GLU A 515 2.98 -15.24 20.92
CA GLU A 515 2.39 -14.94 19.62
C GLU A 515 2.02 -13.45 19.59
N ILE A 516 2.35 -12.79 18.48
CA ILE A 516 2.01 -11.39 18.24
C ILE A 516 1.30 -11.33 16.89
N ASN A 517 0.08 -10.78 16.88
CA ASN A 517 -0.72 -10.59 15.68
C ASN A 517 -0.61 -9.13 15.23
N PHE A 518 -0.36 -8.93 13.94
CA PHE A 518 -0.25 -7.63 13.29
C PHE A 518 -1.47 -7.37 12.42
N LYS A 519 -1.66 -6.11 12.00
CA LYS A 519 -2.75 -5.74 11.08
C LYS A 519 -2.39 -5.98 9.61
N LEU A 520 -1.11 -6.11 9.34
CA LEU A 520 -0.54 -6.26 8.01
C LEU A 520 0.43 -7.43 7.99
N PRO A 521 0.62 -8.09 6.84
CA PRO A 521 1.60 -9.14 6.69
C PRO A 521 3.01 -8.64 7.04
N ILE A 522 3.74 -9.49 7.76
CA ILE A 522 5.15 -9.32 8.06
C ILE A 522 5.93 -9.54 6.76
N SER A 523 6.68 -8.53 6.33
CA SER A 523 7.53 -8.61 5.14
C SER A 523 8.91 -9.18 5.46
N ASP A 524 9.47 -8.84 6.62
CA ASP A 524 10.72 -9.40 7.12
C ASP A 524 10.85 -9.33 8.64
N ILE A 525 11.72 -10.19 9.19
CA ILE A 525 12.09 -10.21 10.61
C ILE A 525 13.62 -10.16 10.76
N GLU A 526 14.12 -9.39 11.72
CA GLU A 526 15.55 -9.36 12.07
C GLU A 526 15.74 -9.36 13.58
N TYR A 527 16.81 -9.98 14.05
CA TYR A 527 17.18 -10.09 15.45
C TYR A 527 18.60 -9.60 15.55
N TYR A 528 18.77 -8.46 16.19
CA TYR A 528 20.05 -7.77 16.25
C TYR A 528 20.16 -6.97 17.54
N ASN A 529 21.32 -7.04 18.20
CA ASN A 529 21.58 -6.38 19.49
C ASN A 529 20.47 -6.61 20.53
N ASN A 530 20.06 -7.87 20.68
CA ASN A 530 19.02 -8.32 21.61
C ASN A 530 17.63 -7.65 21.43
N LYS A 531 17.33 -7.24 20.21
CA LYS A 531 16.04 -6.67 19.80
C LYS A 531 15.50 -7.42 18.59
N VAL A 532 14.18 -7.47 18.49
CA VAL A 532 13.47 -8.02 17.34
C VAL A 532 12.91 -6.87 16.52
N TYR A 533 13.25 -6.84 15.23
CA TYR A 533 12.78 -5.87 14.27
C TYR A 533 11.81 -6.59 13.34
N ILE A 534 10.64 -6.00 13.13
CA ILE A 534 9.56 -6.57 12.33
C ILE A 534 9.17 -5.54 11.31
N SER A 535 9.47 -5.81 10.05
CA SER A 535 9.03 -4.98 8.94
C SER A 535 7.61 -5.40 8.57
N LEU A 536 6.69 -4.45 8.56
CA LEU A 536 5.34 -4.64 8.04
C LEU A 536 5.22 -3.91 6.72
N LEU A 537 4.57 -4.53 5.74
CA LEU A 537 4.33 -3.90 4.44
C LEU A 537 3.66 -2.55 4.65
N TYR A 538 4.28 -1.47 4.16
CA TYR A 538 3.75 -0.10 4.21
C TYR A 538 3.48 0.49 5.60
N GLU A 539 3.85 -0.19 6.70
CA GLU A 539 3.71 0.36 8.05
C GLU A 539 5.06 0.74 8.67
N GLY A 540 6.15 0.27 8.07
CA GLY A 540 7.51 0.48 8.54
C GLY A 540 8.00 -0.62 9.47
N ILE A 541 8.91 -0.26 10.36
CA ILE A 541 9.69 -1.22 11.16
C ILE A 541 9.31 -1.08 12.63
N TYR A 542 8.75 -2.14 13.20
CA TYR A 542 8.47 -2.27 14.62
C TYR A 542 9.68 -2.86 15.34
N ILE A 543 10.08 -2.24 16.45
CA ILE A 543 11.22 -2.66 17.25
C ILE A 543 10.73 -3.11 18.61
N TYR A 544 11.03 -4.35 18.97
CA TYR A 544 10.71 -4.97 20.25
C TYR A 544 11.98 -5.29 21.04
N ASP A 545 11.89 -5.21 22.36
CA ASP A 545 12.92 -5.75 23.24
C ASP A 545 12.87 -7.28 23.31
N SER A 546 13.78 -7.88 24.07
CA SER A 546 13.84 -9.33 24.29
C SER A 546 12.60 -9.91 24.99
N ASP A 547 11.81 -9.07 25.66
CA ASP A 547 10.59 -9.42 26.39
C ASP A 547 9.32 -9.14 25.58
N PHE A 548 9.47 -8.78 24.30
CA PHE A 548 8.37 -8.48 23.39
C PHE A 548 7.55 -7.24 23.77
N LYS A 549 8.16 -6.28 24.47
CA LYS A 549 7.59 -4.94 24.61
C LYS A 549 8.06 -4.09 23.45
N MET A 550 7.12 -3.40 22.81
CA MET A 550 7.44 -2.49 21.71
C MET A 550 8.24 -1.30 22.27
N ILE A 551 9.44 -1.08 21.72
CA ILE A 551 10.33 0.02 22.08
C ILE A 551 10.02 1.24 21.22
N LYS A 552 9.94 1.03 19.90
CA LYS A 552 9.87 2.11 18.90
C LYS A 552 9.26 1.58 17.61
N LYS A 553 8.59 2.46 16.88
CA LYS A 553 8.23 2.27 15.48
C LYS A 553 9.04 3.23 14.61
N VAL A 554 9.56 2.75 13.49
CA VAL A 554 10.16 3.57 12.43
C VAL A 554 9.18 3.59 11.28
N ASP A 555 8.37 4.64 11.22
CA ASP A 555 7.29 4.75 10.24
C ASP A 555 7.80 4.93 8.81
N THR A 556 7.14 4.25 7.87
CA THR A 556 7.05 4.70 6.48
C THR A 556 6.01 5.81 6.44
N PHE A 557 6.30 6.91 5.75
CA PHE A 557 5.30 7.97 5.62
C PHE A 557 4.39 7.63 4.44
N ASN A 558 3.17 7.20 4.75
CA ASN A 558 2.14 6.91 3.75
C ASN A 558 1.18 8.09 3.65
N ALA A 559 0.83 8.49 2.44
CA ALA A 559 -0.21 9.48 2.19
C ALA A 559 -1.22 8.92 1.19
N ILE A 560 -2.48 8.82 1.59
CA ILE A 560 -3.58 8.35 0.75
C ILE A 560 -4.33 9.53 0.15
N ASP A 561 -4.55 10.58 0.95
CA ASP A 561 -5.31 11.76 0.57
C ASP A 561 -4.86 12.96 1.42
N ILE A 562 -5.17 14.16 0.96
CA ILE A 562 -4.94 15.41 1.68
C ILE A 562 -6.16 16.32 1.56
N GLU A 563 -6.61 16.86 2.69
CA GLU A 563 -7.72 17.82 2.76
C GLU A 563 -7.29 19.09 3.49
N THR A 564 -7.81 20.22 3.01
CA THR A 564 -7.59 21.55 3.57
C THR A 564 -8.89 22.12 4.14
N PHE A 565 -8.77 23.21 4.91
CA PHE A 565 -9.85 23.85 5.69
C PHE A 565 -10.86 24.64 4.86
#